data_AF-A0A6B3H4B0-F1
#
_entry.id   AF-A0A6B3H4B0-F1
#
_cell.length_a   1.000
_cell.length_b   1.000
_cell.length_c   1.000
_cell.angle_alpha   90.00
_cell.angle_beta   90.00
_cell.angle_gamma   90.00
#
_symmetry.space_group_name_H-M   'P 1'
#
loop_
_entity.id
_entity.type
_entity.pdbx_description
1 polymer ?
#
loop_
_entity_poly.entity_id
_entity_poly.type
_entity_poly.pdbx_seq_one_letter_code
_entity_poly.pdbx_strand_id
1 'polypeptide(L)'
;ELSREVEFTSFAIPYIVGEIKRFFRDSTWSVHVPRRLQELRVTLAKAKEQLAGDLDREPTVAELATHLGIGEEEVIEGLVAANGY
;
A
#
# COMPACT_ATOMS: atom_id res chain seq x y z
N GLU A 1 -12.27 15.84 40.78
CA GLU A 1 -12.13 14.51 40.15
C GLU A 1 -12.02 14.70 38.64
N LEU A 2 -10.81 14.57 38.06
CA LEU A 2 -10.59 14.65 36.61
C LEU A 2 -9.22 14.09 36.22
N SER A 3 -8.84 12.94 36.81
CA SER A 3 -7.58 12.25 36.52
C SER A 3 -7.74 11.03 35.61
N ARG A 4 -8.94 10.79 35.08
CA ARG A 4 -9.29 9.61 34.27
C ARG A 4 -9.26 9.81 32.75
N GLU A 5 -9.14 11.05 32.27
CA GLU A 5 -9.13 11.30 30.82
C GLU A 5 -7.91 10.68 30.14
N VAL A 6 -6.71 10.79 30.74
CA VAL A 6 -5.48 10.23 30.14
C VAL A 6 -5.55 8.70 30.06
N GLU A 7 -6.07 8.03 31.09
CA GLU A 7 -6.18 6.56 31.10
C GLU A 7 -7.11 6.03 30.01
N PHE A 8 -8.22 6.71 29.74
CA PHE A 8 -9.15 6.28 28.68
C PHE A 8 -8.52 6.47 27.30
N THR A 9 -7.95 7.64 27.00
CA THR A 9 -7.38 7.92 25.68
C THR A 9 -6.14 7.08 25.38
N SER A 10 -5.31 6.79 26.40
CA SER A 10 -4.14 5.91 26.29
C SER A 10 -4.50 4.45 25.98
N PHE A 11 -5.70 4.00 26.33
CA PHE A 11 -6.20 2.67 25.97
C PHE A 11 -7.03 2.68 24.67
N ALA A 12 -7.90 3.68 24.53
CA ALA A 12 -8.85 3.76 23.42
C ALA A 12 -8.16 4.05 22.08
N ILE A 13 -7.14 4.91 22.03
CA ILE A 13 -6.46 5.23 20.75
C ILE A 13 -5.76 4.00 20.17
N PRO A 14 -4.88 3.27 20.90
CA PRO A 14 -4.27 2.06 20.35
C PRO A 14 -5.29 1.00 19.95
N TYR A 15 -6.38 0.87 20.69
CA TYR A 15 -7.44 -0.08 20.40
C TYR A 15 -8.21 0.29 19.12
N ILE A 16 -8.69 1.53 19.00
CA ILE A 16 -9.41 2.03 17.83
C ILE A 16 -8.53 1.97 16.58
N VAL A 17 -7.27 2.43 16.67
CA VAL A 17 -6.31 2.33 15.57
C VAL A 17 -6.03 0.87 15.20
N GLY A 18 -5.95 -0.01 16.21
CA GLY A 18 -5.80 -1.44 16.03
C GLY A 18 -6.99 -2.07 15.31
N GLU A 19 -8.22 -1.71 15.69
CA GLU A 19 -9.46 -2.16 15.06
C GLU A 19 -9.59 -1.66 13.63
N ILE A 20 -9.21 -0.40 13.35
CA ILE A 20 -9.18 0.14 11.98
C ILE A 20 -8.16 -0.61 11.13
N LYS A 21 -6.92 -0.77 11.62
CA LYS A 21 -5.88 -1.55 10.92
C LYS A 21 -6.28 -3.01 10.72
N ARG A 22 -6.94 -3.60 11.72
CA ARG A 22 -7.49 -4.96 11.67
C ARG A 22 -8.60 -5.06 10.65
N PHE A 23 -9.54 -4.12 10.63
CA PHE A 23 -10.59 -4.05 9.63
C PHE A 23 -9.99 -3.98 8.23
N PHE A 24 -8.98 -3.15 7.98
CA PHE A 24 -8.33 -3.12 6.67
C PHE A 24 -7.58 -4.40 6.33
N ARG A 25 -6.89 -5.04 7.29
CA ARG A 25 -6.17 -6.31 7.10
C ARG A 25 -7.11 -7.48 6.85
N ASP A 26 -8.16 -7.59 7.65
CA ASP A 26 -9.09 -8.71 7.64
C ASP A 26 -10.17 -8.49 6.57
N SER A 27 -10.42 -7.23 6.19
CA SER A 27 -11.30 -6.82 5.10
C SER A 27 -10.55 -6.36 3.85
N THR A 28 -9.28 -6.79 3.65
CA THR A 28 -8.54 -6.62 2.37
C THR A 28 -9.26 -7.30 1.19
N TRP A 29 -10.40 -7.95 1.44
CA TRP A 29 -11.35 -8.50 0.48
C TRP A 29 -12.62 -7.64 0.24
N SER A 30 -12.80 -6.50 0.94
CA SER A 30 -14.01 -5.66 0.83
C SER A 30 -14.07 -4.77 -0.42
N VAL A 31 -13.01 -4.73 -1.21
CA VAL A 31 -13.10 -4.38 -2.63
C VAL A 31 -12.46 -5.53 -3.39
N HIS A 32 -13.22 -6.12 -4.30
CA HIS A 32 -12.83 -7.28 -5.10
C HIS A 32 -11.73 -6.88 -6.09
N VAL A 33 -10.52 -6.55 -5.61
CA VAL A 33 -9.40 -6.09 -6.43
C VAL A 33 -9.12 -7.17 -7.48
N PRO A 34 -9.30 -6.87 -8.79
CA PRO A 34 -9.12 -7.86 -9.84
C PRO A 34 -7.78 -8.56 -9.74
N ARG A 35 -7.74 -9.86 -10.02
CA ARG A 35 -6.53 -10.70 -9.94
C ARG A 35 -5.35 -10.08 -10.69
N ARG A 36 -5.61 -9.47 -11.86
CA ARG A 36 -4.65 -8.70 -12.66
C ARG A 36 -3.91 -7.63 -11.85
N LEU A 37 -4.62 -6.85 -11.04
CA LEU A 37 -4.02 -5.78 -10.24
C LEU A 37 -3.21 -6.34 -9.06
N GLN A 38 -3.63 -7.47 -8.49
CA GLN A 38 -2.86 -8.15 -7.45
C GLN A 38 -1.51 -8.66 -7.99
N GLU A 39 -1.52 -9.24 -9.18
CA GLU A 39 -0.31 -9.70 -9.87
C GLU A 39 0.57 -8.52 -10.25
N LEU A 40 -0.03 -7.47 -10.81
CA LEU A 40 0.67 -6.23 -11.16
C LEU A 40 1.36 -5.60 -9.95
N ARG A 41 0.72 -5.56 -8.79
CA ARG A 41 1.34 -5.08 -7.55
C ARG A 41 2.61 -5.85 -7.19
N VAL A 42 2.56 -7.18 -7.25
CA VAL A 42 3.72 -8.02 -6.93
C VAL A 42 4.85 -7.79 -7.94
N THR A 43 4.51 -7.64 -9.22
CA THR A 43 5.46 -7.34 -10.29
C THR A 43 6.09 -5.96 -10.11
N LEU A 44 5.29 -4.92 -9.81
CA LEU A 44 5.76 -3.56 -9.56
C LEU A 44 6.70 -3.48 -8.35
N ALA A 45 6.40 -4.19 -7.26
CA ALA A 45 7.27 -4.21 -6.09
C ALA A 45 8.67 -4.75 -6.43
N LYS A 46 8.74 -5.84 -7.19
CA LYS A 46 10.01 -6.44 -7.65
C LYS A 46 10.76 -5.51 -8.60
N ALA A 47 10.08 -4.92 -9.58
CA ALA A 47 10.70 -3.99 -10.51
C ALA A 47 11.23 -2.73 -9.81
N LYS A 48 10.49 -2.23 -8.81
CA LYS A 48 10.92 -1.09 -8.00
C LYS A 48 12.21 -1.42 -7.23
N GLU A 49 12.28 -2.58 -6.58
CA GLU A 49 13.47 -3.01 -5.85
C GLU A 49 14.69 -3.18 -6.76
N GLN A 50 14.50 -3.84 -7.91
CA GLN A 50 15.56 -4.06 -8.90
C GLN A 50 16.12 -2.73 -9.44
N LEU A 51 15.25 -1.85 -9.94
CA LEU A 51 15.66 -0.56 -10.48
C LEU A 51 16.22 0.37 -9.41
N ALA A 52 15.74 0.29 -8.17
CA ALA A 52 16.30 1.08 -7.09
C ALA A 52 17.76 0.69 -6.80
N GLY A 53 18.07 -0.61 -6.87
CA GLY A 53 19.44 -1.09 -6.78
C GLY A 53 20.31 -0.66 -7.97
N ASP A 54 19.76 -0.71 -9.18
CA ASP A 54 20.51 -0.38 -10.41
C ASP A 54 20.75 1.14 -10.57
N LEU A 55 19.80 1.98 -10.13
CA LEU A 55 19.84 3.44 -10.29
C LEU A 55 20.41 4.16 -9.07
N ASP A 56 20.58 3.47 -7.94
CA ASP A 56 20.92 4.05 -6.63
C ASP A 56 19.95 5.17 -6.19
N ARG A 57 18.69 5.07 -6.62
CA ARG A 57 17.58 5.98 -6.28
C ARG A 57 16.24 5.33 -6.57
N GLU A 58 15.15 5.91 -6.10
CA GLU A 58 13.83 5.43 -6.51
C GLU A 58 13.60 5.61 -8.03
N PRO A 59 13.06 4.59 -8.73
CA PRO A 59 12.69 4.70 -10.12
C PRO A 59 11.43 5.53 -10.31
N THR A 60 11.36 6.22 -11.44
CA THR A 60 10.17 6.96 -11.90
C THR A 60 9.12 6.04 -12.51
N VAL A 61 7.88 6.54 -12.66
CA VAL A 61 6.79 5.81 -13.33
C VAL A 61 7.17 5.42 -14.76
N ALA A 62 7.80 6.33 -15.52
CA ALA A 62 8.26 6.06 -16.88
C ALA A 62 9.34 4.97 -16.96
N GLU A 63 10.25 4.93 -15.99
CA GLU A 63 11.28 3.88 -15.90
C GLU A 63 10.67 2.52 -15.56
N LEU A 64 9.70 2.48 -14.63
CA LEU A 64 8.95 1.26 -14.31
C LEU A 64 8.13 0.76 -15.50
N ALA A 65 7.45 1.67 -16.21
CA ALA A 65 6.67 1.36 -17.41
C ALA A 65 7.57 0.76 -18.51
N THR A 66 8.71 1.39 -18.76
CA THR A 66 9.71 0.91 -19.72
C THR A 66 10.27 -0.45 -19.33
N HIS A 67 10.62 -0.64 -18.06
CA HIS A 67 11.19 -1.90 -17.56
C HIS A 67 10.19 -3.06 -17.61
N LEU A 68 8.91 -2.79 -17.35
CA LEU A 68 7.85 -3.80 -17.34
C LEU A 68 7.16 -3.98 -18.70
N GLY A 69 7.42 -3.10 -19.68
CA GLY A 69 6.77 -3.14 -20.98
C GLY A 69 5.27 -2.84 -20.94
N ILE A 70 4.83 -2.05 -19.96
CA ILE A 70 3.42 -1.65 -19.77
C ILE A 70 3.28 -0.13 -19.86
N GLY A 71 2.05 0.37 -19.99
CA GLY A 71 1.81 1.81 -20.00
C GLY A 71 2.00 2.46 -18.62
N GLU A 72 2.36 3.75 -18.59
CA GLU A 72 2.48 4.52 -17.35
C GLU A 72 1.16 4.56 -16.56
N GLU A 73 0.01 4.63 -17.24
CA GLU A 73 -1.31 4.57 -16.60
C GLU A 73 -1.52 3.25 -15.83
N GLU A 74 -1.05 2.13 -16.39
CA GLU A 74 -1.15 0.82 -15.74
C GLU A 74 -0.22 0.73 -14.53
N VAL A 75 0.99 1.31 -14.61
CA VAL A 75 1.89 1.45 -13.45
C VAL A 75 1.21 2.27 -12.35
N ILE A 76 0.59 3.40 -12.69
CA ILE A 76 -0.12 4.26 -11.72
C ILE A 76 -1.29 3.50 -11.09
N GLU A 77 -2.10 2.79 -11.89
CA GLU A 77 -3.21 1.98 -11.40
C GLU A 77 -2.72 0.92 -10.40
N GLY A 78 -1.64 0.21 -10.74
CA GLY A 78 -1.02 -0.78 -9.86
C GLY A 78 -0.45 -0.19 -8.57
N LEU A 79 0.15 1.00 -8.61
CA LEU A 79 0.67 1.71 -7.44
C LEU A 79 -0.46 2.21 -6.52
N VAL A 80 -1.56 2.71 -7.09
CA VAL A 80 -2.76 3.13 -6.34
C VAL A 80 -3.41 1.91 -5.68
N ALA A 81 -3.59 0.82 -6.42
CA ALA A 81 -4.11 -0.44 -5.88
C ALA A 81 -3.20 -1.02 -4.77
N ALA A 82 -1.89 -0.80 -4.84
CA ALA A 82 -0.94 -1.26 -3.83
C ALA A 82 -1.05 -0.50 -2.50
N ASN A 83 -1.37 0.79 -2.55
CA ASN A 83 -1.47 1.67 -1.38
C ASN A 83 -2.83 1.64 -0.68
N GLY A 84 -3.75 0.82 -1.18
CA GLY A 84 -5.11 0.72 -0.68
C GLY A 84 -6.03 1.67 -1.44
N TYR A 85 -7.00 1.07 -2.13
CA TYR A 85 -8.35 1.61 -2.05
C TYR A 85 -8.83 1.56 -0.60
#